data_AF-A0A837NBX4-F1
#
_entry.id   AF-A0A837NBX4-F1
#
_cell.length_a   1.000
_cell.length_b   1.000
_cell.length_c   1.000
_cell.angle_alpha   90.00
_cell.angle_beta   90.00
_cell.angle_gamma   90.00
#
_symmetry.space_group_name_H-M   'P 1'
#
loop_
_entity.id
_entity.type
_entity.pdbx_description
1 polymer ?
#
loop_
_entity_poly.entity_id
_entity_poly.type
_entity_poly.pdbx_seq_one_letter_code
_entity_poly.pdbx_strand_id
1 'polypeptide(L)'
;MNTTVLHKKNVDQQFIIYLSISILSLETVPGAYFTNASANTDIPPAFFPGNNQAQRLDVLDWQIIDNNGWSYNNENQKHKKMAELLLPDHVPLCEVNQIITWNASISKIVRELFQDKGIAAPRIVEGDFEHYYHQPGNWSSSLITGPFFLKRSFDEAVSYIMSFERETEPKFQSLGQALNAIRADFTAIKELEDIDELGANYGPHNEDVGSHSRRVANLVVDSPEYLQLDAINREALEMAAFLHDIGKGPKARWNNSFMDSTDPDHPKKSLIMLKRILTEDLPELPNHLVRKIVMLVTYDDLLGEIVAKGRNDSQLFDIVTCPEEVNMLVALSKADIGSLSQVWLENVSSGIDCLRNEALQRLQGNDS
;
A
#
# COMPACT_ATOMS: atom_id res chain seq x y z
N MET A 1 -12.34 3.25 12.65
CA MET A 1 -11.22 2.32 12.35
C MET A 1 -9.88 3.04 12.59
N ASN A 2 -8.80 2.35 12.99
CA ASN A 2 -7.48 2.98 13.07
C ASN A 2 -6.80 2.95 11.69
N THR A 3 -6.44 4.12 11.14
CA THR A 3 -5.79 4.26 9.82
C THR A 3 -4.48 3.47 9.73
N THR A 4 -3.84 3.13 10.85
CA THR A 4 -2.62 2.31 10.91
C THR A 4 -2.80 0.94 10.24
N VAL A 5 -3.99 0.35 10.30
CA VAL A 5 -4.28 -0.92 9.62
C VAL A 5 -4.17 -0.78 8.09
N LEU A 6 -4.60 0.35 7.55
CA LEU A 6 -4.56 0.64 6.12
C LEU A 6 -3.15 1.03 5.66
N HIS A 7 -2.45 1.86 6.45
CA HIS A 7 -1.09 2.32 6.10
C HIS A 7 -0.04 1.21 6.04
N LYS A 8 -0.29 0.07 6.70
CA LYS A 8 0.58 -1.12 6.58
C LYS A 8 0.40 -1.89 5.26
N LYS A 9 -0.63 -1.57 4.46
CA LYS A 9 -0.95 -2.23 3.18
C LYS A 9 -0.98 -3.78 3.27
N ASN A 10 -1.47 -4.32 4.40
CA ASN A 10 -1.57 -5.77 4.62
C ASN A 10 -2.96 -6.34 4.34
N VAL A 11 -3.95 -5.45 4.19
CA VAL A 11 -5.34 -5.82 3.93
C VAL A 11 -5.97 -4.76 3.05
N ASP A 12 -6.78 -5.19 2.08
CA ASP A 12 -7.64 -4.29 1.33
C ASP A 12 -8.83 -3.91 2.21
N GLN A 13 -9.02 -2.61 2.41
CA GLN A 13 -10.09 -2.11 3.27
C GLN A 13 -11.47 -2.66 2.88
N GLN A 14 -11.69 -2.90 1.58
CA GLN A 14 -12.96 -3.45 1.10
C GLN A 14 -13.25 -4.87 1.62
N PHE A 15 -12.25 -5.60 2.12
CA PHE A 15 -12.41 -6.92 2.72
C PHE A 15 -12.60 -6.90 4.23
N ILE A 16 -12.53 -5.72 4.85
CA ILE A 16 -12.79 -5.56 6.28
C ILE A 16 -14.30 -5.48 6.45
N ILE A 17 -14.84 -6.30 7.34
CA ILE A 17 -16.23 -6.26 7.76
C ILE A 17 -16.29 -5.92 9.24
N TYR A 18 -17.34 -5.19 9.65
CA TYR A 18 -17.58 -4.90 11.06
C TYR A 18 -18.75 -5.70 11.57
N LEU A 19 -18.59 -6.26 12.77
CA LEU A 19 -19.67 -6.89 13.52
C LEU A 19 -20.11 -5.90 14.58
N SER A 20 -21.34 -5.39 14.47
CA SER A 20 -21.86 -4.51 15.51
C SER A 20 -22.52 -5.35 16.61
N ILE A 21 -22.16 -5.08 17.85
CA ILE A 21 -22.76 -5.70 19.03
C ILE A 21 -23.50 -4.61 19.79
N SER A 22 -24.58 -4.97 20.49
CA SER A 22 -25.31 -4.03 21.32
C SER A 22 -24.43 -3.54 22.47
N ILE A 23 -24.38 -2.22 22.70
CA ILE A 23 -23.75 -1.70 23.91
C ILE A 23 -24.47 -2.18 25.19
N LEU A 24 -25.74 -2.59 25.08
CA LEU A 24 -26.49 -3.19 26.18
C LEU A 24 -25.91 -4.53 26.65
N SER A 25 -25.09 -5.20 25.83
CA SER A 25 -24.37 -6.42 26.25
C SER A 25 -23.44 -6.14 27.44
N LEU A 26 -23.05 -4.88 27.66
CA LEU A 26 -22.34 -4.44 28.85
C LEU A 26 -23.13 -4.69 30.15
N GLU A 27 -24.46 -4.54 30.12
CA GLU A 27 -25.31 -4.75 31.29
C GLU A 27 -25.68 -6.22 31.48
N THR A 28 -25.90 -6.93 30.36
CA THR A 28 -26.46 -8.28 30.35
C THR A 28 -25.43 -9.38 30.50
N VAL A 29 -24.17 -9.16 30.09
CA VAL A 29 -23.11 -10.17 30.16
C VAL A 29 -22.36 -10.05 31.49
N PRO A 30 -22.37 -11.09 32.36
CA PRO A 30 -21.61 -11.08 33.59
C PRO A 30 -20.11 -10.95 33.34
N GLY A 31 -19.44 -10.03 34.03
CA GLY A 31 -18.01 -9.82 33.89
C GLY A 31 -17.60 -9.02 32.65
N ALA A 32 -18.55 -8.34 32.00
CA ALA A 32 -18.24 -7.36 30.98
C ALA A 32 -17.55 -6.12 31.59
N TYR A 33 -16.57 -5.56 30.87
CA TYR A 33 -15.88 -4.33 31.24
C TYR A 33 -15.76 -3.42 30.02
N PHE A 34 -15.64 -2.13 30.24
CA PHE A 34 -15.19 -1.21 29.22
C PHE A 34 -14.07 -0.30 29.73
N THR A 35 -13.31 0.27 28.80
CA THR A 35 -12.22 1.19 29.10
C THR A 35 -12.52 2.57 28.52
N ASN A 36 -11.97 3.63 29.13
CA ASN A 36 -12.08 5.00 28.58
C ASN A 36 -11.03 5.34 27.51
N ALA A 37 -10.12 4.42 27.24
CA ALA A 37 -9.10 4.51 26.21
C ALA A 37 -8.58 3.10 25.89
N SER A 38 -7.76 2.98 24.84
CA SER A 38 -7.09 1.73 24.45
C SER A 38 -6.41 1.05 25.64
N ALA A 39 -6.66 -0.25 25.84
CA ALA A 39 -5.97 -1.05 26.85
C ALA A 39 -4.51 -1.32 26.49
N ASN A 40 -4.15 -1.17 25.22
CA ASN A 40 -2.79 -1.35 24.72
C ASN A 40 -1.98 -0.04 24.77
N THR A 41 -1.66 0.42 25.98
CA THR A 41 -0.90 1.66 26.25
C THR A 41 0.07 1.47 27.42
N ASP A 42 1.17 2.23 27.45
CA ASP A 42 2.16 2.20 28.55
C ASP A 42 1.52 2.55 29.91
N ILE A 43 0.60 3.52 29.90
CA ILE A 43 -0.24 3.87 31.06
C ILE A 43 -1.59 3.21 30.84
N PRO A 44 -1.97 2.20 31.64
CA PRO A 44 -3.25 1.52 31.48
C PRO A 44 -4.45 2.47 31.59
N PRO A 45 -5.52 2.26 30.81
CA PRO A 45 -6.74 3.03 30.94
C PRO A 45 -7.50 2.67 32.23
N ALA A 46 -8.52 3.45 32.56
CA ALA A 46 -9.44 3.09 33.61
C ALA A 46 -10.41 2.01 33.12
N PHE A 47 -10.57 0.94 33.92
CA PHE A 47 -11.52 -0.13 33.66
C PHE A 47 -12.80 0.08 34.47
N PHE A 48 -13.94 -0.08 33.80
CA PHE A 48 -15.25 0.10 34.38
C PHE A 48 -16.06 -1.18 34.20
N PRO A 49 -16.63 -1.76 35.27
CA PRO A 49 -17.49 -2.93 35.15
C PRO A 49 -18.79 -2.53 34.44
N GLY A 50 -19.35 -3.45 33.66
CA GLY A 50 -20.58 -3.19 32.92
C GLY A 50 -21.87 -3.43 33.70
N ASN A 51 -21.90 -4.49 34.51
CA ASN A 51 -23.09 -4.95 35.21
C ASN A 51 -23.64 -3.86 36.17
N ASN A 52 -24.72 -3.20 35.75
CA ASN A 52 -25.40 -2.09 36.45
C ASN A 52 -24.57 -0.78 36.57
N GLN A 53 -23.62 -0.55 35.66
CA GLN A 53 -22.86 0.70 35.60
C GLN A 53 -22.83 1.34 34.20
N ALA A 54 -23.81 1.07 33.34
CA ALA A 54 -23.88 1.69 32.01
C ALA A 54 -23.94 3.23 32.06
N GLN A 55 -24.45 3.83 33.14
CA GLN A 55 -24.37 5.27 33.40
C GLN A 55 -22.94 5.82 33.41
N ARG A 56 -21.93 4.96 33.59
CA ARG A 56 -20.53 5.36 33.50
C ARG A 56 -20.01 5.50 32.08
N LEU A 57 -20.80 5.15 31.07
CA LEU A 57 -20.47 5.47 29.68
C LEU A 57 -20.29 6.98 29.45
N ASP A 58 -20.84 7.83 30.32
CA ASP A 58 -20.62 9.28 30.32
C ASP A 58 -19.15 9.69 30.57
N VAL A 59 -18.30 8.77 31.05
CA VAL A 59 -16.85 9.02 31.20
C VAL A 59 -16.10 8.92 29.87
N LEU A 60 -16.74 8.36 28.83
CA LEU A 60 -16.17 8.26 27.50
C LEU A 60 -16.20 9.61 26.81
N ASP A 61 -15.16 9.88 26.04
CA ASP A 61 -15.06 11.08 25.23
C ASP A 61 -15.80 10.87 23.90
N TRP A 62 -17.14 10.82 23.96
CA TRP A 62 -17.99 10.52 22.80
C TRP A 62 -17.74 11.46 21.63
N GLN A 63 -17.44 12.73 21.90
CA GLN A 63 -17.06 13.68 20.86
C GLN A 63 -15.82 13.22 20.08
N ILE A 64 -14.83 12.61 20.74
CA ILE A 64 -13.65 12.05 20.07
C ILE A 64 -13.99 10.71 19.39
N ILE A 65 -14.76 9.86 20.05
CA ILE A 65 -15.16 8.54 19.53
C ILE A 65 -15.92 8.70 18.21
N ASP A 66 -16.89 9.61 18.18
CA ASP A 66 -17.78 9.87 17.03
C ASP A 66 -17.14 10.78 15.97
N ASN A 67 -15.95 11.34 16.24
CA ASN A 67 -15.27 12.19 15.27
C ASN A 67 -14.66 11.37 14.13
N ASN A 68 -15.11 11.59 12.90
CA ASN A 68 -14.59 10.94 11.70
C ASN A 68 -13.24 11.52 11.19
N GLY A 69 -12.57 12.32 12.01
CA GLY A 69 -11.28 12.95 11.73
C GLY A 69 -10.16 11.94 11.49
N TRP A 70 -9.25 12.34 10.60
CA TRP A 70 -8.22 11.47 10.02
C TRP A 70 -6.88 11.59 10.75
N SER A 71 -6.72 12.67 11.51
CA SER A 71 -5.54 13.00 12.30
C SER A 71 -5.98 13.41 13.69
N TYR A 72 -5.17 13.06 14.69
CA TYR A 72 -5.36 13.47 16.07
C TYR A 72 -4.25 14.44 16.44
N ASN A 73 -4.59 15.44 17.24
CA ASN A 73 -3.63 16.46 17.65
C ASN A 73 -2.57 15.89 18.61
N ASN A 74 -2.85 14.74 19.24
CA ASN A 74 -1.91 13.99 20.07
C ASN A 74 -2.34 12.53 20.25
N GLU A 75 -1.41 11.67 20.69
CA GLU A 75 -1.66 10.23 20.93
C GLU A 75 -2.74 9.99 22.00
N ASN A 76 -2.91 10.87 22.98
CA ASN A 76 -3.95 10.71 24.01
C ASN A 76 -5.37 10.73 23.41
N GLN A 77 -5.64 11.63 22.45
CA GLN A 77 -6.92 11.64 21.74
C GLN A 77 -7.15 10.36 20.94
N LYS A 78 -6.11 9.85 20.26
CA LYS A 78 -6.16 8.59 19.53
C LYS A 78 -6.48 7.41 20.46
N HIS A 79 -5.85 7.35 21.63
CA HIS A 79 -6.14 6.29 22.61
C HIS A 79 -7.57 6.36 23.14
N LYS A 80 -8.10 7.56 23.42
CA LYS A 80 -9.50 7.74 23.83
C LYS A 80 -10.50 7.27 22.77
N LYS A 81 -10.23 7.52 21.48
CA LYS A 81 -11.08 7.02 20.39
C LYS A 81 -11.13 5.50 20.34
N MET A 82 -10.05 4.86 20.76
CA MET A 82 -9.90 3.41 20.85
C MET A 82 -10.37 2.87 22.21
N ALA A 83 -11.41 3.45 22.80
CA ALA A 83 -12.09 2.87 23.96
C ALA A 83 -12.64 1.47 23.59
N GLU A 84 -12.54 0.51 24.51
CA GLU A 84 -12.82 -0.90 24.23
C GLU A 84 -13.93 -1.45 25.12
N LEU A 85 -14.72 -2.38 24.57
CA LEU A 85 -15.66 -3.22 25.31
C LEU A 85 -15.08 -4.63 25.36
N LEU A 86 -14.89 -5.14 26.57
CA LEU A 86 -14.49 -6.52 26.84
C LEU A 86 -15.73 -7.32 27.23
N LEU A 87 -16.06 -8.32 26.41
CA LEU A 87 -17.02 -9.38 26.75
C LEU A 87 -16.22 -10.67 27.02
N PRO A 88 -16.40 -11.32 28.18
CA PRO A 88 -15.62 -12.50 28.54
C PRO A 88 -15.89 -13.69 27.62
N ASP A 89 -14.89 -14.57 27.52
CA ASP A 89 -14.88 -15.84 26.79
C ASP A 89 -15.07 -15.73 25.27
N HIS A 90 -16.27 -15.41 24.80
CA HIS A 90 -16.58 -15.27 23.37
C HIS A 90 -17.86 -14.45 23.14
N VAL A 91 -17.97 -13.82 21.97
CA VAL A 91 -19.21 -13.20 21.50
C VAL A 91 -19.92 -14.18 20.57
N PRO A 92 -21.09 -14.74 20.95
CA PRO A 92 -21.82 -15.63 20.08
C PRO A 92 -22.46 -14.85 18.92
N LEU A 93 -22.59 -15.49 17.75
CA LEU A 93 -23.07 -14.84 16.54
C LEU A 93 -24.49 -14.26 16.67
N CYS A 94 -25.31 -14.81 17.57
CA CYS A 94 -26.65 -14.28 17.87
C CYS A 94 -26.65 -12.91 18.56
N GLU A 95 -25.53 -12.46 19.14
CA GLU A 95 -25.37 -11.12 19.72
C GLU A 95 -24.96 -10.07 18.67
N VAL A 96 -24.62 -10.51 17.46
CA VAL A 96 -24.29 -9.60 16.36
C VAL A 96 -25.59 -9.06 15.77
N ASN A 97 -25.84 -7.76 15.99
CA ASN A 97 -27.02 -7.07 15.50
C ASN A 97 -27.00 -6.91 13.96
N GLN A 98 -25.84 -6.52 13.44
CA GLN A 98 -25.61 -6.35 12.02
C GLN A 98 -24.15 -6.59 11.65
N ILE A 99 -23.95 -6.97 10.39
CA ILE A 99 -22.67 -7.06 9.72
C ILE A 99 -22.60 -5.91 8.72
N ILE A 100 -21.59 -5.07 8.86
CA ILE A 100 -21.39 -3.86 8.06
C ILE A 100 -20.29 -4.16 7.05
N THR A 101 -20.59 -4.01 5.78
CA THR A 101 -19.73 -4.41 4.65
C THR A 101 -19.40 -3.21 3.76
N TRP A 102 -18.33 -3.30 2.97
CA TRP A 102 -17.89 -2.19 2.13
C TRP A 102 -18.94 -1.73 1.11
N ASN A 103 -19.59 -2.67 0.40
CA ASN A 103 -20.61 -2.37 -0.60
C ASN A 103 -21.50 -3.59 -0.88
N ALA A 104 -22.48 -3.41 -1.77
CA ALA A 104 -23.39 -4.46 -2.23
C ALA A 104 -22.70 -5.77 -2.68
N SER A 105 -21.53 -5.68 -3.31
CA SER A 105 -20.79 -6.87 -3.77
C SER A 105 -20.27 -7.69 -2.60
N ILE A 106 -19.69 -7.04 -1.59
CA ILE A 106 -19.22 -7.72 -0.38
C ILE A 106 -20.40 -8.21 0.45
N SER A 107 -21.48 -7.42 0.56
CA SER A 107 -22.75 -7.84 1.16
C SER A 107 -23.27 -9.15 0.56
N LYS A 108 -23.21 -9.30 -0.77
CA LYS A 108 -23.63 -10.53 -1.44
C LYS A 108 -22.76 -11.72 -1.04
N ILE A 109 -21.44 -11.58 -1.06
CA ILE A 109 -20.50 -12.65 -0.65
C ILE A 109 -20.77 -13.09 0.79
N VAL A 110 -20.99 -12.15 1.72
CA VAL A 110 -21.31 -12.49 3.11
C VAL A 110 -22.64 -13.25 3.20
N ARG A 111 -23.69 -12.83 2.47
CA ARG A 111 -24.97 -13.56 2.44
C ARG A 111 -24.81 -14.99 1.93
N GLU A 112 -24.06 -15.17 0.85
CA GLU A 112 -23.76 -16.49 0.28
C GLU A 112 -23.03 -17.38 1.27
N LEU A 113 -22.04 -16.85 2.01
CA LEU A 113 -21.32 -17.61 3.05
C LEU A 113 -22.27 -18.15 4.13
N PHE A 114 -23.21 -17.33 4.61
CA PHE A 114 -24.21 -17.77 5.59
C PHE A 114 -25.16 -18.83 5.03
N GLN A 115 -25.61 -18.62 3.80
CA GLN A 115 -26.49 -19.56 3.10
C GLN A 115 -25.82 -20.92 2.91
N ASP A 116 -24.56 -20.95 2.47
CA ASP A 116 -23.78 -22.17 2.26
C ASP A 116 -23.54 -22.95 3.57
N LYS A 117 -23.47 -22.24 4.70
CA LYS A 117 -23.36 -22.85 6.03
C LYS A 117 -24.69 -23.26 6.62
N GLY A 118 -25.83 -22.92 5.99
CA GLY A 118 -27.17 -23.18 6.52
C GLY A 118 -27.47 -22.43 7.82
N ILE A 119 -26.80 -21.29 8.05
CA ILE A 119 -26.95 -20.46 9.25
C ILE A 119 -27.70 -19.18 8.88
N ALA A 120 -28.63 -18.74 9.74
CA ALA A 120 -29.29 -17.46 9.55
C ALA A 120 -28.28 -16.30 9.70
N ALA A 121 -28.18 -15.47 8.67
CA ALA A 121 -27.34 -14.28 8.72
C ALA A 121 -27.94 -13.21 9.63
N PRO A 122 -27.13 -12.52 10.46
CA PRO A 122 -27.50 -11.22 11.00
C PRO A 122 -27.88 -10.24 9.89
N ARG A 123 -28.43 -9.09 10.26
CA ARG A 123 -28.73 -8.03 9.29
C ARG A 123 -27.43 -7.60 8.60
N ILE A 124 -27.33 -7.77 7.28
CA ILE A 124 -26.18 -7.30 6.51
C ILE A 124 -26.52 -5.93 5.89
N VAL A 125 -25.68 -4.94 6.17
CA VAL A 125 -25.80 -3.56 5.67
C VAL A 125 -24.51 -3.10 5.00
N GLU A 126 -24.63 -2.11 4.12
CA GLU A 126 -23.51 -1.42 3.50
C GLU A 126 -23.07 -0.29 4.42
N GLY A 127 -21.78 -0.19 4.68
CA GLY A 127 -21.20 0.87 5.49
C GLY A 127 -21.02 2.16 4.68
N ASP A 128 -20.74 3.22 5.41
CA ASP A 128 -20.58 4.58 4.91
C ASP A 128 -19.25 5.19 5.39
N PHE A 129 -19.17 6.53 5.38
CA PHE A 129 -18.00 7.28 5.81
C PHE A 129 -17.69 7.18 7.32
N GLU A 130 -18.60 6.63 8.14
CA GLU A 130 -18.32 6.35 9.56
C GLU A 130 -17.51 5.06 9.73
N HIS A 131 -17.60 4.16 8.74
CA HIS A 131 -17.03 2.82 8.78
C HIS A 131 -15.74 2.70 7.97
N TYR A 132 -15.67 3.43 6.85
CA TYR A 132 -14.62 3.26 5.87
C TYR A 132 -14.02 4.59 5.40
N TYR A 133 -12.71 4.57 5.17
CA TYR A 133 -11.94 5.69 4.64
C TYR A 133 -11.90 5.67 3.12
N HIS A 134 -12.36 6.75 2.50
CA HIS A 134 -12.47 6.84 1.06
C HIS A 134 -11.51 7.86 0.47
N GLN A 135 -11.08 7.67 -0.77
CA GLN A 135 -10.21 8.63 -1.45
C GLN A 135 -10.94 9.97 -1.69
N PRO A 136 -10.36 11.12 -1.31
CA PRO A 136 -10.93 12.42 -1.61
C PRO A 136 -11.16 12.62 -3.12
N GLY A 137 -12.38 13.02 -3.49
CA GLY A 137 -12.78 13.18 -4.89
C GLY A 137 -13.17 11.87 -5.61
N ASN A 138 -12.87 10.70 -5.02
CA ASN A 138 -13.35 9.40 -5.48
C ASN A 138 -13.88 8.57 -4.31
N TRP A 139 -15.08 8.95 -3.87
CA TRP A 139 -15.74 8.39 -2.70
C TRP A 139 -16.25 6.95 -2.85
N SER A 140 -15.96 6.30 -3.97
CA SER A 140 -16.25 4.89 -4.21
C SER A 140 -15.03 3.98 -4.00
N SER A 141 -13.85 4.58 -3.79
CA SER A 141 -12.56 3.88 -3.70
C SER A 141 -11.99 3.95 -2.29
N SER A 142 -11.29 2.88 -1.90
CA SER A 142 -10.49 2.87 -0.67
C SER A 142 -9.45 3.98 -0.70
N LEU A 143 -9.20 4.59 0.46
CA LEU A 143 -8.17 5.62 0.61
C LEU A 143 -6.77 5.13 0.20
N ILE A 144 -6.45 3.88 0.53
CA ILE A 144 -5.19 3.22 0.18
C ILE A 144 -5.53 1.92 -0.53
N THR A 145 -4.86 1.66 -1.64
CA THR A 145 -4.98 0.38 -2.34
C THR A 145 -4.23 -0.70 -1.55
N GLY A 146 -4.94 -1.76 -1.19
CA GLY A 146 -4.35 -2.91 -0.51
C GLY A 146 -3.70 -3.92 -1.47
N PRO A 147 -3.14 -5.01 -0.92
CA PRO A 147 -2.32 -5.94 -1.67
C PRO A 147 -3.08 -6.66 -2.80
N PHE A 148 -4.33 -7.07 -2.55
CA PHE A 148 -5.12 -7.78 -3.55
C PHE A 148 -5.44 -6.89 -4.74
N PHE A 149 -5.96 -5.67 -4.50
CA PHE A 149 -6.31 -4.77 -5.59
C PHE A 149 -5.08 -4.21 -6.30
N LEU A 150 -3.95 -4.03 -5.61
CA LEU A 150 -2.69 -3.63 -6.24
C LEU A 150 -2.20 -4.73 -7.17
N LYS A 151 -2.12 -5.99 -6.69
CA LYS A 151 -1.70 -7.12 -7.53
C LYS A 151 -2.62 -7.32 -8.73
N ARG A 152 -3.93 -7.23 -8.53
CA ARG A 152 -4.89 -7.32 -9.64
C ARG A 152 -4.68 -6.22 -10.67
N SER A 153 -4.47 -4.99 -10.22
CA SER A 153 -4.22 -3.85 -11.12
C SER A 153 -2.89 -4.00 -11.86
N PHE A 154 -1.87 -4.56 -11.21
CA PHE A 154 -0.60 -4.94 -11.81
C PHE A 154 -0.80 -5.99 -12.91
N ASP A 155 -1.48 -7.10 -12.62
CA ASP A 155 -1.73 -8.18 -13.59
C ASP A 155 -2.55 -7.67 -14.79
N GLU A 156 -3.56 -6.83 -14.54
CA GLU A 156 -4.37 -6.17 -15.57
C GLU A 156 -3.54 -5.21 -16.43
N ALA A 157 -2.61 -4.45 -15.83
CA ALA A 157 -1.75 -3.52 -16.56
C ALA A 157 -0.76 -4.26 -17.46
N VAL A 158 -0.10 -5.29 -16.92
CA VAL A 158 0.80 -6.16 -17.68
C VAL A 158 0.05 -6.80 -18.86
N SER A 159 -1.12 -7.39 -18.61
CA SER A 159 -1.94 -8.03 -19.66
C SER A 159 -2.37 -7.04 -20.74
N TYR A 160 -2.77 -5.83 -20.34
CA TYR A 160 -3.13 -4.76 -21.28
C TYR A 160 -1.94 -4.39 -22.19
N ILE A 161 -0.76 -4.15 -21.61
CA ILE A 161 0.42 -3.74 -22.39
C ILE A 161 0.84 -4.85 -23.36
N MET A 162 0.84 -6.11 -22.90
CA MET A 162 1.22 -7.26 -23.73
C MET A 162 0.25 -7.55 -24.89
N SER A 163 -1.03 -7.17 -24.74
CA SER A 163 -2.06 -7.37 -25.77
C SER A 163 -2.33 -6.13 -26.60
N PHE A 164 -1.60 -5.04 -26.37
CA PHE A 164 -1.82 -3.79 -27.06
C PHE A 164 -1.37 -3.88 -28.52
N GLU A 165 -2.33 -3.75 -29.44
CA GLU A 165 -2.05 -3.65 -30.87
C GLU A 165 -1.75 -2.20 -31.25
N ARG A 166 -0.53 -1.96 -31.71
CA ARG A 166 -0.03 -0.61 -32.00
C ARG A 166 -0.50 -0.11 -33.36
N GLU A 167 -1.07 1.10 -33.38
CA GLU A 167 -1.46 1.80 -34.61
C GLU A 167 -0.46 2.87 -35.06
N THR A 168 0.38 3.37 -34.14
CA THR A 168 1.31 4.49 -34.37
C THR A 168 2.74 4.13 -33.98
N GLU A 169 3.71 4.64 -34.73
CA GLU A 169 5.14 4.49 -34.43
C GLU A 169 5.48 4.94 -32.99
N PRO A 170 6.31 4.17 -32.25
CA PRO A 170 6.76 4.59 -30.92
C PRO A 170 7.63 5.85 -30.99
N LYS A 171 7.63 6.63 -29.90
CA LYS A 171 8.54 7.77 -29.73
C LYS A 171 10.02 7.36 -29.81
N PHE A 172 10.36 6.20 -29.25
CA PHE A 172 11.69 5.63 -29.21
C PHE A 172 11.73 4.26 -29.91
N GLN A 173 12.84 3.97 -30.59
CA GLN A 173 13.03 2.73 -31.37
C GLN A 173 13.61 1.58 -30.55
N SER A 174 14.12 1.86 -29.34
CA SER A 174 14.63 0.86 -28.40
C SER A 174 14.60 1.38 -26.98
N LEU A 175 14.68 0.46 -26.01
CA LEU A 175 14.84 0.79 -24.60
C LEU A 175 16.11 1.62 -24.36
N GLY A 176 17.24 1.20 -24.95
CA GLY A 176 18.49 1.97 -24.92
C GLY A 176 18.39 3.38 -25.51
N GLN A 177 17.59 3.59 -26.58
CA GLN A 177 17.38 4.95 -27.12
C GLN A 177 16.60 5.82 -26.13
N ALA A 178 15.55 5.27 -25.52
CA ALA A 178 14.78 5.99 -24.50
C ALA A 178 15.66 6.35 -23.29
N LEU A 179 16.48 5.42 -22.79
CA LEU A 179 17.43 5.69 -21.71
C LEU A 179 18.43 6.78 -22.07
N ASN A 180 19.01 6.74 -23.28
CA ASN A 180 19.92 7.78 -23.73
C ASN A 180 19.24 9.15 -23.81
N ALA A 181 17.97 9.19 -24.21
CA ALA A 181 17.18 10.41 -24.21
C ALA A 181 16.96 10.93 -22.77
N ILE A 182 16.55 10.07 -21.83
CA ILE A 182 16.34 10.44 -20.42
C ILE A 182 17.63 10.94 -19.76
N ARG A 183 18.77 10.29 -20.04
CA ARG A 183 20.09 10.72 -19.51
C ARG A 183 20.51 12.08 -20.04
N ALA A 184 20.16 12.40 -21.29
CA ALA A 184 20.47 13.69 -21.91
C ALA A 184 19.49 14.79 -21.45
N ASP A 185 18.22 14.43 -21.29
CA ASP A 185 17.13 15.29 -20.83
C ASP A 185 16.11 14.45 -20.06
N PHE A 186 16.05 14.64 -18.75
CA PHE A 186 15.16 13.87 -17.87
C PHE A 186 13.69 14.00 -18.28
N THR A 187 13.31 15.13 -18.89
CA THR A 187 11.94 15.40 -19.35
C THR A 187 11.58 14.70 -20.66
N ALA A 188 12.47 13.87 -21.20
CA ALA A 188 12.25 13.12 -22.44
C ALA A 188 11.01 12.20 -22.41
N ILE A 189 10.49 11.84 -21.23
CA ILE A 189 9.20 11.17 -21.06
C ILE A 189 8.28 12.11 -20.29
N LYS A 190 7.02 12.22 -20.75
CA LYS A 190 6.02 13.13 -20.16
C LYS A 190 5.89 12.94 -18.64
N GLU A 191 5.81 11.71 -18.17
CA GLU A 191 5.65 11.44 -16.73
C GLU A 191 6.89 11.77 -15.90
N LEU A 192 8.07 11.83 -16.52
CA LEU A 192 9.27 12.34 -15.89
C LEU A 192 9.23 13.88 -15.81
N GLU A 193 8.79 14.57 -16.86
CA GLU A 193 8.51 16.02 -16.83
C GLU A 193 7.49 16.38 -15.74
N ASP A 194 6.45 15.55 -15.60
CA ASP A 194 5.38 15.71 -14.63
C ASP A 194 5.83 15.55 -13.17
N ILE A 195 7.00 14.94 -12.90
CA ILE A 195 7.60 14.85 -11.55
C ILE A 195 8.85 15.70 -11.38
N ASP A 196 9.39 16.28 -12.46
CA ASP A 196 10.55 17.16 -12.37
C ASP A 196 10.17 18.48 -11.72
N GLU A 197 10.98 18.93 -10.76
CA GLU A 197 10.71 20.09 -9.89
C GLU A 197 9.48 19.95 -8.96
N LEU A 198 8.92 18.75 -8.81
CA LEU A 198 7.96 18.44 -7.75
C LEU A 198 8.68 18.41 -6.40
N GLY A 199 8.62 19.52 -5.65
CA GLY A 199 9.23 19.60 -4.33
C GLY A 199 8.58 18.64 -3.33
N ALA A 200 9.37 17.97 -2.50
CA ALA A 200 8.88 17.17 -1.38
C ALA A 200 9.58 17.56 -0.08
N ASN A 201 8.80 17.78 0.99
CA ASN A 201 9.33 18.01 2.33
C ASN A 201 8.46 17.30 3.37
N TYR A 202 8.65 16.00 3.43
CA TYR A 202 8.14 15.12 4.47
C TYR A 202 9.24 14.11 4.76
N GLY A 203 9.66 13.98 6.03
CA GLY A 203 10.80 13.11 6.36
C GLY A 203 10.61 11.70 5.80
N PRO A 204 11.62 11.11 5.13
CA PRO A 204 13.01 11.56 4.96
C PRO A 204 13.28 12.49 3.75
N HIS A 205 12.28 12.78 2.91
CA HIS A 205 12.46 13.57 1.70
C HIS A 205 12.59 15.07 2.02
N ASN A 206 13.62 15.69 1.46
CA ASN A 206 13.86 17.13 1.52
C ASN A 206 14.31 17.70 0.16
N GLU A 207 14.04 16.95 -0.92
CA GLU A 207 14.43 17.30 -2.28
C GLU A 207 13.26 17.13 -3.27
N ASP A 208 13.51 17.57 -4.49
CA ASP A 208 12.61 17.38 -5.62
C ASP A 208 12.56 15.90 -6.06
N VAL A 209 11.37 15.40 -6.41
CA VAL A 209 11.13 14.01 -6.83
C VAL A 209 11.90 13.63 -8.09
N GLY A 210 12.02 14.53 -9.07
CA GLY A 210 12.82 14.29 -10.28
C GLY A 210 14.31 14.11 -9.94
N SER A 211 14.82 14.94 -9.03
CA SER A 211 16.21 14.90 -8.56
C SER A 211 16.51 13.62 -7.77
N HIS A 212 15.58 13.19 -6.92
CA HIS A 212 15.62 11.88 -6.26
C HIS A 212 15.68 10.73 -7.28
N SER A 213 14.79 10.73 -8.27
CA SER A 213 14.73 9.68 -9.30
C SER A 213 16.05 9.54 -10.08
N ARG A 214 16.69 10.67 -10.43
CA ARG A 214 18.04 10.66 -11.05
C ARG A 214 19.10 10.06 -10.12
N ARG A 215 19.05 10.38 -8.83
CA ARG A 215 19.99 9.86 -7.82
C ARG A 215 19.82 8.35 -7.66
N VAL A 216 18.59 7.86 -7.58
CA VAL A 216 18.27 6.43 -7.52
C VAL A 216 18.81 5.71 -8.76
N ALA A 217 18.55 6.21 -9.96
CA ALA A 217 19.08 5.62 -11.19
C ALA A 217 20.61 5.52 -11.19
N ASN A 218 21.31 6.56 -10.73
CA ASN A 218 22.77 6.54 -10.60
C ASN A 218 23.27 5.51 -9.56
N LEU A 219 22.58 5.36 -8.43
CA LEU A 219 22.95 4.36 -7.41
C LEU A 219 22.65 2.93 -7.88
N VAL A 220 21.58 2.72 -8.65
CA VAL A 220 21.21 1.43 -9.22
C VAL A 220 22.31 0.91 -10.14
N VAL A 221 22.83 1.75 -11.06
CA VAL A 221 23.85 1.30 -12.03
C VAL A 221 25.18 0.92 -11.38
N ASP A 222 25.45 1.44 -10.18
CA ASP A 222 26.65 1.14 -9.38
C ASP A 222 26.45 -0.08 -8.45
N SER A 223 25.25 -0.65 -8.38
CA SER A 223 24.93 -1.74 -7.44
C SER A 223 25.52 -3.10 -7.86
N PRO A 224 25.96 -3.96 -6.92
CA PRO A 224 26.44 -5.31 -7.21
C PRO A 224 25.42 -6.17 -7.95
N GLU A 225 24.14 -6.02 -7.60
CA GLU A 225 23.02 -6.73 -8.23
C GLU A 225 22.88 -6.33 -9.71
N TYR A 226 22.96 -5.04 -10.05
CA TYR A 226 22.91 -4.55 -11.42
C TYR A 226 24.08 -5.08 -12.28
N LEU A 227 25.29 -5.08 -11.72
CA LEU A 227 26.49 -5.55 -12.43
C LEU A 227 26.47 -7.05 -12.76
N GLN A 228 25.58 -7.83 -12.15
CA GLN A 228 25.42 -9.26 -12.45
C GLN A 228 24.35 -9.54 -13.51
N LEU A 229 23.51 -8.56 -13.83
CA LEU A 229 22.47 -8.69 -14.86
C LEU A 229 23.07 -8.67 -16.26
N ASP A 230 22.39 -9.31 -17.21
CA ASP A 230 22.66 -9.13 -18.64
C ASP A 230 22.28 -7.71 -19.12
N ALA A 231 22.70 -7.36 -20.34
CA ALA A 231 22.52 -6.01 -20.87
C ALA A 231 21.05 -5.55 -20.91
N ILE A 232 20.13 -6.46 -21.27
CA ILE A 232 18.73 -6.08 -21.45
C ILE A 232 18.00 -5.90 -20.11
N ASN A 233 18.33 -6.72 -19.09
CA ASN A 233 17.81 -6.54 -17.75
C ASN A 233 18.44 -5.32 -17.05
N ARG A 234 19.70 -4.99 -17.34
CA ARG A 234 20.29 -3.71 -16.90
C ARG A 234 19.50 -2.51 -17.42
N GLU A 235 19.22 -2.47 -18.71
CA GLU A 235 18.40 -1.39 -19.30
C GLU A 235 16.99 -1.34 -18.68
N ALA A 236 16.35 -2.49 -18.44
CA ALA A 236 15.03 -2.54 -17.80
C ALA A 236 15.06 -2.03 -16.35
N LEU A 237 16.09 -2.39 -15.58
CA LEU A 237 16.24 -1.94 -14.20
C LEU A 237 16.53 -0.44 -14.13
N GLU A 238 17.39 0.09 -15.00
CA GLU A 238 17.65 1.52 -15.04
C GLU A 238 16.42 2.33 -15.48
N MET A 239 15.67 1.84 -16.47
CA MET A 239 14.41 2.47 -16.87
C MET A 239 13.42 2.50 -15.70
N ALA A 240 13.26 1.37 -14.99
CA ALA A 240 12.42 1.31 -13.81
C ALA A 240 12.89 2.26 -12.71
N ALA A 241 14.20 2.44 -12.52
CA ALA A 241 14.76 3.36 -11.53
C ALA A 241 14.41 4.82 -11.83
N PHE A 242 14.45 5.25 -13.09
CA PHE A 242 13.95 6.58 -13.48
C PHE A 242 12.44 6.71 -13.25
N LEU A 243 11.69 5.64 -13.51
CA LEU A 243 10.23 5.66 -13.50
C LEU A 243 9.59 5.36 -12.14
N HIS A 244 10.33 4.90 -11.13
CA HIS A 244 9.76 4.31 -9.90
C HIS A 244 8.74 5.24 -9.23
N ASP A 245 9.02 6.54 -9.24
CA ASP A 245 8.24 7.56 -8.55
C ASP A 245 7.23 8.31 -9.42
N ILE A 246 7.03 7.94 -10.69
CA ILE A 246 6.12 8.69 -11.60
C ILE A 246 4.69 8.79 -11.08
N GLY A 247 4.24 7.82 -10.29
CA GLY A 247 2.93 7.83 -9.65
C GLY A 247 2.72 9.01 -8.69
N LYS A 248 3.79 9.69 -8.26
CA LYS A 248 3.76 10.93 -7.48
C LYS A 248 3.34 12.15 -8.33
N GLY A 249 3.43 12.06 -9.65
CA GLY A 249 2.99 13.10 -10.58
C GLY A 249 1.48 13.06 -10.89
N PRO A 250 0.99 14.02 -11.69
CA PRO A 250 1.72 15.21 -12.13
C PRO A 250 1.85 16.25 -11.01
N LYS A 251 2.92 17.07 -11.06
CA LYS A 251 3.19 18.12 -10.07
C LYS A 251 2.03 19.09 -9.89
N ALA A 252 1.28 19.34 -10.97
CA ALA A 252 0.08 20.19 -10.96
C ALA A 252 -1.06 19.70 -10.05
N ARG A 253 -1.06 18.42 -9.64
CA ARG A 253 -2.06 17.90 -8.68
C ARG A 253 -1.78 18.31 -7.24
N TRP A 254 -0.56 18.74 -6.96
CA TRP A 254 -0.12 19.16 -5.63
C TRP A 254 -0.19 20.68 -5.50
N ASN A 255 -0.57 21.16 -4.32
CA ASN A 255 -0.65 22.58 -4.07
C ASN A 255 0.73 23.23 -4.27
N ASN A 256 0.82 24.20 -5.18
CA ASN A 256 2.06 24.85 -5.59
C ASN A 256 3.16 23.88 -6.04
N SER A 257 2.82 22.73 -6.64
CA SER A 257 3.78 21.69 -7.03
C SER A 257 4.64 21.19 -5.87
N PHE A 258 4.04 21.06 -4.69
CA PHE A 258 4.74 20.69 -3.47
C PHE A 258 4.00 19.61 -2.67
N MET A 259 4.73 18.56 -2.32
CA MET A 259 4.27 17.45 -1.48
C MET A 259 4.62 17.74 -0.01
N ASP A 260 3.59 17.98 0.80
CA ASP A 260 3.69 18.11 2.26
C ASP A 260 3.45 16.79 3.00
N SER A 261 3.14 15.73 2.25
CA SER A 261 2.78 14.41 2.77
C SER A 261 3.12 13.31 1.76
N THR A 262 3.30 12.09 2.27
CA THR A 262 3.52 10.89 1.45
C THR A 262 2.31 10.59 0.57
N ASP A 263 2.52 10.08 -0.64
CA ASP A 263 1.44 9.50 -1.46
C ASP A 263 1.46 7.96 -1.37
N PRO A 264 0.67 7.34 -0.49
CA PRO A 264 0.66 5.88 -0.32
C PRO A 264 0.08 5.13 -1.52
N ASP A 265 -0.60 5.81 -2.44
CA ASP A 265 -1.26 5.20 -3.61
C ASP A 265 -0.50 5.46 -4.91
N HIS A 266 0.70 6.06 -4.85
CA HIS A 266 1.56 6.27 -6.02
C HIS A 266 1.84 4.98 -6.82
N PRO A 267 1.98 3.77 -6.23
CA PRO A 267 2.28 2.58 -7.02
C PRO A 267 1.09 2.13 -7.88
N LYS A 268 -0.15 2.39 -7.46
CA LYS A 268 -1.32 2.15 -8.31
C LYS A 268 -1.42 3.20 -9.41
N LYS A 269 -1.12 4.46 -9.10
CA LYS A 269 -1.21 5.57 -10.07
C LYS A 269 -0.17 5.42 -11.18
N SER A 270 1.01 4.88 -10.88
CA SER A 270 2.05 4.61 -11.88
C SER A 270 1.60 3.60 -12.94
N LEU A 271 0.69 2.67 -12.64
CA LEU A 271 0.19 1.67 -13.61
C LEU A 271 -0.46 2.31 -14.85
N ILE A 272 -1.21 3.40 -14.69
CA ILE A 272 -1.85 4.10 -15.82
C ILE A 272 -0.78 4.78 -16.69
N MET A 273 0.24 5.33 -16.05
CA MET A 273 1.38 5.97 -16.70
C MET A 273 2.24 4.96 -17.44
N LEU A 274 2.52 3.82 -16.82
CA LEU A 274 3.26 2.71 -17.41
C LEU A 274 2.56 2.15 -18.64
N LYS A 275 1.22 2.05 -18.62
CA LYS A 275 0.43 1.69 -19.81
C LYS A 275 0.79 2.64 -20.95
N ARG A 276 0.66 3.95 -20.74
CA ARG A 276 0.98 4.97 -21.76
C ARG A 276 2.44 4.86 -22.24
N ILE A 277 3.40 4.87 -21.32
CA ILE A 277 4.84 4.83 -21.65
C ILE A 277 5.18 3.59 -22.48
N LEU A 278 4.71 2.41 -22.07
CA LEU A 278 5.06 1.15 -22.72
C LEU A 278 4.30 0.91 -24.02
N THR A 279 3.14 1.55 -24.24
CA THR A 279 2.38 1.42 -25.49
C THR A 279 2.62 2.55 -26.49
N GLU A 280 3.02 3.74 -26.03
CA GLU A 280 3.20 4.92 -26.89
C GLU A 280 4.67 5.32 -27.05
N ASP A 281 5.45 5.39 -25.97
CA ASP A 281 6.81 5.92 -26.04
C ASP A 281 7.83 4.86 -26.43
N LEU A 282 7.74 3.67 -25.84
CA LEU A 282 8.68 2.57 -26.07
C LEU A 282 8.21 1.68 -27.23
N PRO A 283 9.11 0.96 -27.92
CA PRO A 283 8.71 -0.03 -28.91
C PRO A 283 8.07 -1.25 -28.23
N GLU A 284 7.55 -2.19 -29.02
CA GLU A 284 7.12 -3.48 -28.47
C GLU A 284 8.29 -4.19 -27.77
N LEU A 285 8.12 -4.47 -26.49
CA LEU A 285 9.11 -5.16 -25.67
C LEU A 285 8.71 -6.61 -25.46
N PRO A 286 9.67 -7.54 -25.32
CA PRO A 286 9.38 -8.89 -24.87
C PRO A 286 8.55 -8.91 -23.58
N ASN A 287 7.57 -9.81 -23.52
CA ASN A 287 6.64 -9.97 -22.39
C ASN A 287 7.34 -9.97 -21.01
N HIS A 288 8.46 -10.69 -20.89
CA HIS A 288 9.19 -10.75 -19.63
C HIS A 288 9.77 -9.39 -19.20
N LEU A 289 10.17 -8.51 -20.14
CA LEU A 289 10.66 -7.16 -19.82
C LEU A 289 9.51 -6.23 -19.44
N VAL A 290 8.38 -6.29 -20.15
CA VAL A 290 7.17 -5.53 -19.79
C VAL A 290 6.81 -5.83 -18.35
N ARG A 291 6.72 -7.12 -18.00
CA ARG A 291 6.39 -7.55 -16.63
C ARG A 291 7.40 -7.01 -15.61
N LYS A 292 8.70 -7.13 -15.88
CA LYS A 292 9.77 -6.67 -14.98
C LYS A 292 9.71 -5.16 -14.74
N ILE A 293 9.59 -4.34 -15.79
CA ILE A 293 9.53 -2.88 -15.66
C ILE A 293 8.30 -2.48 -14.84
N VAL A 294 7.13 -3.04 -15.17
CA VAL A 294 5.89 -2.74 -14.44
C VAL A 294 6.00 -3.18 -12.98
N MET A 295 6.58 -4.35 -12.70
CA MET A 295 6.75 -4.86 -11.33
C MET A 295 7.68 -3.94 -10.52
N LEU A 296 8.83 -3.57 -11.07
CA LEU A 296 9.82 -2.75 -10.38
C LEU A 296 9.27 -1.37 -10.01
N VAL A 297 8.48 -0.75 -10.89
CA VAL A 297 7.86 0.55 -10.64
C VAL A 297 6.63 0.46 -9.73
N THR A 298 5.93 -0.67 -9.70
CA THR A 298 4.73 -0.86 -8.85
C THR A 298 5.08 -1.31 -7.43
N TYR A 299 6.25 -1.89 -7.25
CA TYR A 299 6.70 -2.48 -5.98
C TYR A 299 8.08 -1.97 -5.57
N ASP A 300 8.41 -0.75 -5.97
CA ASP A 300 9.65 -0.05 -5.64
C ASP A 300 9.82 0.09 -4.12
N ASP A 301 8.74 0.41 -3.41
CA ASP A 301 8.69 0.59 -1.96
C ASP A 301 8.57 -0.72 -1.16
N LEU A 302 8.30 -1.86 -1.83
CA LEU A 302 7.84 -3.08 -1.16
C LEU A 302 8.84 -3.61 -0.13
N LEU A 303 10.11 -3.80 -0.52
CA LEU A 303 11.12 -4.36 0.37
C LEU A 303 11.38 -3.44 1.56
N GLY A 304 11.44 -2.13 1.32
CA GLY A 304 11.58 -1.12 2.37
C GLY A 304 10.40 -1.12 3.34
N GLU A 305 9.18 -1.27 2.85
CA GLU A 305 7.98 -1.34 3.69
C GLU A 305 7.88 -2.64 4.49
N ILE A 306 8.33 -3.77 3.95
CA ILE A 306 8.37 -5.05 4.70
C ILE A 306 9.32 -4.90 5.89
N VAL A 307 10.56 -4.49 5.63
CA VAL A 307 11.61 -4.44 6.68
C VAL A 307 11.39 -3.32 7.69
N ALA A 308 10.80 -2.18 7.30
CA ALA A 308 10.71 -1.01 8.17
C ALA A 308 9.30 -0.74 8.74
N LYS A 309 8.24 -1.20 8.06
CA LYS A 309 6.85 -0.83 8.42
C LYS A 309 5.94 -2.02 8.71
N GLY A 310 6.46 -3.25 8.60
CA GLY A 310 5.71 -4.47 8.89
C GLY A 310 4.67 -4.82 7.82
N ARG A 311 4.96 -4.48 6.55
CA ARG A 311 4.24 -5.03 5.40
C ARG A 311 4.56 -6.54 5.29
N ASN A 312 3.58 -7.34 4.90
CA ASN A 312 3.69 -8.81 4.89
C ASN A 312 4.59 -9.27 3.74
N ASP A 313 5.57 -10.12 4.04
CA ASP A 313 6.55 -10.67 3.09
C ASP A 313 5.93 -11.55 2.00
N SER A 314 4.79 -12.19 2.26
CA SER A 314 4.02 -12.95 1.26
C SER A 314 3.75 -12.14 -0.01
N GLN A 315 3.60 -10.82 0.10
CA GLN A 315 3.42 -9.95 -1.06
C GLN A 315 4.61 -9.96 -2.02
N LEU A 316 5.83 -10.13 -1.52
CA LEU A 316 7.01 -10.31 -2.36
C LEU A 316 6.95 -11.66 -3.08
N PHE A 317 6.64 -12.72 -2.34
CA PHE A 317 6.62 -14.08 -2.87
C PHE A 317 5.49 -14.30 -3.90
N ASP A 318 4.39 -13.55 -3.79
CA ASP A 318 3.27 -13.60 -4.72
C ASP A 318 3.54 -12.89 -6.06
N ILE A 319 4.59 -12.06 -6.15
CA ILE A 319 4.90 -11.26 -7.35
C ILE A 319 6.18 -11.68 -8.07
N VAL A 320 7.15 -12.27 -7.37
CA VAL A 320 8.42 -12.69 -7.99
C VAL A 320 8.29 -14.07 -8.58
N THR A 321 8.88 -14.26 -9.75
CA THR A 321 8.79 -15.50 -10.52
C THR A 321 10.15 -16.10 -10.89
N CYS A 322 11.23 -15.31 -10.78
CA CYS A 322 12.59 -15.78 -11.04
C CYS A 322 13.65 -15.04 -10.19
N PRO A 323 14.86 -15.62 -10.02
CA PRO A 323 15.93 -15.02 -9.24
C PRO A 323 16.33 -13.60 -9.68
N GLU A 324 16.29 -13.33 -10.98
CA GLU A 324 16.63 -12.03 -11.55
C GLU A 324 15.67 -10.94 -11.07
N GLU A 325 14.37 -11.23 -11.01
CA GLU A 325 13.35 -10.28 -10.49
C GLU A 325 13.63 -9.91 -9.03
N VAL A 326 14.01 -10.88 -8.20
CA VAL A 326 14.38 -10.65 -6.80
C VAL A 326 15.59 -9.71 -6.71
N ASN A 327 16.64 -9.98 -7.48
CA ASN A 327 17.86 -9.16 -7.46
C ASN A 327 17.61 -7.74 -7.97
N MET A 328 16.74 -7.56 -8.98
CA MET A 328 16.37 -6.24 -9.49
C MET A 328 15.59 -5.42 -8.46
N LEU A 329 14.64 -6.04 -7.73
CA LEU A 329 13.93 -5.37 -6.63
C LEU A 329 14.89 -4.97 -5.51
N VAL A 330 15.83 -5.85 -5.14
CA VAL A 330 16.85 -5.55 -4.13
C VAL A 330 17.73 -4.37 -4.55
N ALA A 331 18.18 -4.34 -5.80
CA ALA A 331 18.98 -3.25 -6.35
C ALA A 331 18.22 -1.91 -6.26
N LEU A 332 16.97 -1.89 -6.72
CA LEU A 332 16.13 -0.71 -6.73
C LEU A 332 15.83 -0.22 -5.30
N SER A 333 15.38 -1.10 -4.41
CA SER A 333 15.03 -0.70 -3.04
C SER A 333 16.24 -0.23 -2.23
N LYS A 334 17.42 -0.85 -2.40
CA LYS A 334 18.65 -0.36 -1.73
C LYS A 334 19.07 1.01 -2.27
N ALA A 335 18.97 1.23 -3.58
CA ALA A 335 19.29 2.51 -4.20
C ALA A 335 18.31 3.62 -3.77
N ASP A 336 17.01 3.32 -3.71
CA ASP A 336 15.97 4.26 -3.26
C ASP A 336 16.13 4.63 -1.77
N ILE A 337 16.37 3.66 -0.91
CA ILE A 337 16.62 3.95 0.52
C ILE A 337 17.95 4.70 0.69
N GLY A 338 18.99 4.30 -0.05
CA GLY A 338 20.31 4.90 0.01
C GLY A 338 20.36 6.33 -0.53
N SER A 339 19.53 6.68 -1.52
CA SER A 339 19.42 8.04 -2.04
C SER A 339 18.87 9.01 -0.98
N LEU A 340 18.06 8.50 -0.05
CA LEU A 340 17.45 9.26 1.05
C LEU A 340 18.33 9.31 2.29
N SER A 341 18.88 8.16 2.73
CA SER A 341 19.71 8.09 3.92
C SER A 341 20.57 6.83 3.98
N GLN A 342 21.89 7.01 3.95
CA GLN A 342 22.85 5.93 4.12
C GLN A 342 22.70 5.21 5.47
N VAL A 343 22.42 5.96 6.54
CA VAL A 343 22.19 5.39 7.89
C VAL A 343 20.93 4.52 7.90
N TRP A 344 19.88 4.95 7.21
CA TRP A 344 18.67 4.13 7.08
C TRP A 344 18.96 2.85 6.29
N LEU A 345 19.68 2.96 5.17
CA LEU A 345 20.09 1.81 4.37
C LEU A 345 20.87 0.79 5.22
N GLU A 346 21.84 1.22 6.01
CA GLU A 346 22.62 0.36 6.90
C GLU A 346 21.73 -0.40 7.90
N ASN A 347 20.72 0.26 8.45
CA ASN A 347 19.79 -0.34 9.42
C ASN A 347 18.87 -1.41 8.81
N VAL A 348 18.53 -1.30 7.52
CA VAL A 348 17.58 -2.21 6.87
C VAL A 348 18.21 -3.22 5.92
N SER A 349 19.46 -3.03 5.53
CA SER A 349 20.15 -3.86 4.51
C SER A 349 20.16 -5.34 4.87
N SER A 350 20.41 -5.70 6.13
CA SER A 350 20.40 -7.09 6.58
C SER A 350 19.01 -7.73 6.49
N GLY A 351 17.96 -6.96 6.76
CA GLY A 351 16.57 -7.39 6.57
C GLY A 351 16.24 -7.62 5.10
N ILE A 352 16.68 -6.71 4.23
CA ILE A 352 16.51 -6.84 2.77
C ILE A 352 17.25 -8.08 2.24
N ASP A 353 18.49 -8.32 2.68
CA ASP A 353 19.26 -9.49 2.26
C ASP A 353 18.66 -10.80 2.79
N CYS A 354 18.04 -10.79 3.98
CA CYS A 354 17.31 -11.93 4.51
C CYS A 354 16.10 -12.27 3.61
N LEU A 355 15.28 -11.26 3.28
CA LEU A 355 14.13 -11.42 2.38
C LEU A 355 14.55 -11.92 0.99
N ARG A 356 15.66 -11.40 0.45
CA ARG A 356 16.24 -11.90 -0.81
C ARG A 356 16.52 -13.39 -0.72
N ASN A 357 17.23 -13.82 0.33
CA ASN A 357 17.62 -15.23 0.48
C ASN A 357 16.39 -16.13 0.63
N GLU A 358 15.38 -15.70 1.38
CA GLU A 358 14.13 -16.45 1.51
C GLU A 358 13.38 -16.56 0.18
N ALA A 359 13.25 -15.46 -0.58
CA ALA A 359 12.62 -15.48 -1.90
C ALA A 359 13.35 -16.43 -2.86
N LEU A 360 14.68 -16.38 -2.90
CA LEU A 360 15.50 -17.28 -3.73
C LEU A 360 15.34 -18.75 -3.33
N GLN A 361 15.28 -19.06 -2.03
CA GLN A 361 15.05 -20.42 -1.55
C GLN A 361 13.67 -20.95 -1.96
N ARG A 362 12.62 -20.11 -1.88
CA ARG A 362 11.26 -20.50 -2.29
C ARG A 362 11.18 -20.78 -3.79
N LEU A 363 11.85 -19.97 -4.60
CA LEU A 363 11.92 -20.21 -6.05
C LEU A 363 12.61 -21.54 -6.38
N GLN A 364 13.69 -21.89 -5.67
CA GLN A 364 14.38 -23.18 -5.84
C GLN A 364 13.53 -24.38 -5.36
N GLY A 365 12.71 -24.20 -4.32
CA GLY A 365 11.84 -25.25 -3.78
C GLY A 365 10.60 -25.54 -4.62
N ASN A 366 10.19 -24.61 -5.51
CA ASN A 366 9.05 -24.78 -6.41
C ASN A 366 9.39 -25.57 -7.69
N ASP A 367 10.67 -25.85 -7.94
CA ASP A 367 11.16 -26.69 -9.05
C ASP A 367 11.31 -28.19 -8.67
N SER A 368 10.77 -28.60 -7.50
CA SER A 368 10.88 -29.96 -6.94
C SER A 368 9.62 -30.80 -7.05
#